data_AF-A0A7S2KQ61-F1
#
_entry.id   AF-A0A7S2KQ61-F1
#
_cell.length_a   1.000
_cell.length_b   1.000
_cell.length_c   1.000
_cell.angle_alpha   90.00
_cell.angle_beta   90.00
_cell.angle_gamma   90.00
#
_symmetry.space_group_name_H-M   'P 1'
#
loop_
_entity.id
_entity.type
_entity.pdbx_description
1 polymer ?
#
loop_
_entity_poly.entity_id
_entity_poly.type
_entity_poly.pdbx_seq_one_letter_code
_entity_poly.pdbx_strand_id
1 'polypeptide(L)'
;MAVKWYFFLRVLYASGISLINPILDGITLAHLQSEGSSKSDFGKERLHGAIWWAIANIIIGICIDIWGFNIMYAATLATFLLSIMALVGYAREQNNNYFLGQANGEGENHMLVPGEEIQDYRSVPISVAVEQHVTEIEHTSETTDGVDSSLSTVELFVLIFGSFYGFGLVVSCVTLTMGTAVVENLIFLFFEKLGASWTVCGLSVLVTVMFEVPIFHFAPDLLQLLGVSRLQHIACLAYVTRVVGYTLIPSNHSYWVLFLEPLHGVTFACYRTASVEFVAQLSPDGFEASGQGLLSTLKGCIGAFTGLSIGGYVEQQFGARVMYRGLAIVVALGTLVFDIAGRYKPPHRPHLPS
;
A
#
# COMPACT_ATOMS: atom_id res chain seq x y z
N MET A 1 -12.18 21.88 -22.07
CA MET A 1 -11.47 22.58 -20.97
C MET A 1 -11.53 21.82 -19.64
N ALA A 2 -12.69 21.30 -19.21
CA ALA A 2 -12.83 20.55 -17.94
C ALA A 2 -11.88 19.34 -17.77
N VAL A 3 -11.62 18.59 -18.85
CA VAL A 3 -10.74 17.41 -18.81
C VAL A 3 -9.28 17.76 -18.42
N LYS A 4 -8.80 18.95 -18.79
CA LYS A 4 -7.44 19.41 -18.44
C LYS A 4 -7.30 19.71 -16.94
N TRP A 5 -8.32 20.35 -16.36
CA TRP A 5 -8.35 20.61 -14.90
C TRP A 5 -8.45 19.32 -14.10
N TYR A 6 -9.26 18.36 -14.56
CA TYR A 6 -9.38 17.06 -13.92
C TYR A 6 -8.05 16.28 -13.91
N PHE A 7 -7.33 16.28 -15.03
CA PHE A 7 -6.01 15.66 -15.11
C PHE A 7 -5.03 16.30 -14.12
N PHE A 8 -4.95 17.63 -14.08
CA PHE A 8 -4.07 18.35 -13.15
C PHE A 8 -4.41 18.03 -11.68
N LEU A 9 -5.70 18.03 -11.33
CA LEU A 9 -6.15 17.66 -9.98
C LEU A 9 -5.76 16.22 -9.62
N ARG A 10 -5.88 15.27 -10.56
CA ARG A 10 -5.47 13.87 -10.35
C ARG A 10 -3.97 13.73 -10.13
N VAL A 11 -3.15 14.47 -10.88
CA VAL A 11 -1.70 14.50 -10.69
C VAL A 11 -1.35 15.05 -9.32
N LEU A 12 -1.92 16.20 -8.92
CA LEU A 12 -1.66 16.81 -7.62
C LEU A 12 -2.06 15.88 -6.47
N TYR A 13 -3.22 15.23 -6.58
CA TYR A 13 -3.69 14.23 -5.61
C TYR A 13 -2.74 13.03 -5.50
N ALA A 14 -2.32 12.45 -6.64
CA ALA A 14 -1.42 11.31 -6.66
C ALA A 14 -0.06 11.63 -6.05
N SER A 15 0.49 12.81 -6.35
CA SER A 15 1.71 13.31 -5.73
C SER A 15 1.54 13.46 -4.22
N GLY A 16 0.45 14.09 -3.77
CA GLY A 16 0.18 14.29 -2.34
C GLY A 16 0.14 12.97 -1.55
N ILE A 17 -0.61 11.98 -2.04
CA ILE A 17 -0.69 10.65 -1.39
C ILE A 17 0.66 9.95 -1.35
N SER A 18 1.46 10.08 -2.41
CA SER A 18 2.76 9.42 -2.50
C SER A 18 3.77 9.96 -1.47
N LEU A 19 3.64 11.22 -1.05
CA LEU A 19 4.46 11.80 0.00
C LEU A 19 3.92 11.53 1.40
N ILE A 20 2.61 11.64 1.61
CA ILE A 20 2.01 11.60 2.95
C ILE A 20 2.21 10.23 3.61
N ASN A 21 1.98 9.13 2.90
CA ASN A 21 2.01 7.80 3.52
C ASN A 21 3.41 7.42 4.05
N PRO A 22 4.52 7.56 3.30
CA PRO A 22 5.85 7.27 3.82
C PRO A 22 6.28 8.21 4.94
N ILE A 23 5.89 9.49 4.90
CA ILE A 23 6.21 10.45 5.96
C ILE A 23 5.53 10.07 7.27
N LEU A 24 4.24 9.73 7.23
CA LEU A 24 3.50 9.30 8.42
C LEU A 24 4.09 8.01 9.00
N ASP A 25 4.33 7.00 8.17
CA ASP A 25 4.96 5.75 8.60
C ASP A 25 6.35 6.01 9.21
N GLY A 26 7.14 6.91 8.61
CA GLY A 26 8.47 7.31 9.10
C GLY A 26 8.43 8.03 10.46
N ILE A 27 7.50 8.99 10.64
CA ILE A 27 7.31 9.71 11.91
C ILE A 27 6.91 8.73 13.02
N THR A 28 5.96 7.83 12.74
CA THR A 28 5.52 6.83 13.70
C THR A 28 6.66 5.89 14.09
N LEU A 29 7.46 5.42 13.12
CA LEU A 29 8.62 4.58 13.41
C LEU A 29 9.68 5.29 14.25
N ALA A 30 10.00 6.55 13.94
CA ALA A 30 10.95 7.34 14.71
C ALA A 30 10.48 7.55 16.15
N HIS A 31 9.19 7.81 16.35
CA HIS A 31 8.61 7.94 17.69
C HIS A 31 8.68 6.62 18.47
N LEU A 32 8.28 5.50 17.88
CA LEU A 32 8.34 4.19 18.54
C LEU A 32 9.78 3.78 18.88
N GLN A 33 10.75 4.10 18.03
CA GLN A 33 12.17 3.87 18.32
C GLN A 33 12.65 4.70 19.52
N SER A 34 12.21 5.96 19.63
CA SER A 34 12.59 6.82 20.75
C SER A 34 12.04 6.35 22.10
N GLU A 35 10.92 5.63 22.11
CA GLU A 35 10.33 5.06 23.33
C GLU A 35 10.84 3.64 23.65
N GLY A 36 11.69 3.06 22.79
CA GLY A 36 12.13 1.66 22.93
C GLY A 36 11.03 0.64 22.66
N SER A 37 9.97 1.03 21.95
CA SER A 37 8.79 0.22 21.66
C SER A 37 9.04 -0.83 20.56
N SER A 38 8.25 -1.90 20.55
CA SER A 38 8.44 -3.04 19.64
C SER A 38 7.82 -2.79 18.27
N LYS A 39 8.29 -3.48 17.22
CA LYS A 39 7.69 -3.48 15.88
C LYS A 39 6.19 -3.84 15.89
N SER A 40 5.71 -4.55 16.91
CA SER A 40 4.27 -4.86 17.09
C SER A 40 3.42 -3.62 17.34
N ASP A 41 3.99 -2.58 17.94
CA ASP A 41 3.28 -1.35 18.28
C ASP A 41 3.01 -0.49 17.03
N PHE A 42 3.89 -0.58 16.01
CA PHE A 42 3.65 0.02 14.70
C PHE A 42 2.38 -0.55 14.01
N GLY A 43 2.10 -1.84 14.20
CA GLY A 43 0.86 -2.44 13.72
C GLY A 43 -0.39 -1.88 14.40
N LYS A 44 -0.31 -1.54 15.69
CA LYS A 44 -1.41 -0.92 16.45
C LYS A 44 -1.69 0.51 15.98
N GLU A 45 -0.64 1.26 15.66
CA GLU A 45 -0.78 2.61 15.08
C GLU A 45 -1.53 2.57 13.73
N ARG A 46 -1.19 1.62 12.86
CA ARG A 46 -1.92 1.43 11.60
C ARG A 46 -3.38 1.01 11.80
N LEU A 47 -3.68 0.26 12.86
CA LEU A 47 -5.04 -0.13 13.19
C LEU A 47 -5.93 1.09 13.48
N HIS A 48 -5.41 2.09 14.22
CA HIS A 48 -6.14 3.34 14.45
C HIS A 48 -6.51 4.04 13.14
N GLY A 49 -5.59 4.07 12.17
CA GLY A 49 -5.84 4.60 10.84
C GLY A 49 -6.97 3.87 10.09
N ALA A 50 -7.00 2.54 10.14
CA ALA A 50 -8.05 1.73 9.51
C ALA A 50 -9.43 1.95 10.15
N ILE A 51 -9.49 2.04 11.48
CA ILE A 51 -10.72 2.32 12.23
C ILE A 51 -11.28 3.69 11.82
N TRP A 52 -10.43 4.71 11.78
CA TRP A 52 -10.88 6.05 11.40
C TRP A 52 -11.30 6.13 9.93
N TRP A 53 -10.60 5.40 9.05
CA TRP A 53 -11.00 5.28 7.64
C TRP A 53 -12.40 4.68 7.49
N ALA A 54 -12.74 3.65 8.26
CA ALA A 54 -14.09 3.07 8.28
C ALA A 54 -15.15 4.07 8.77
N ILE A 55 -14.91 4.71 9.92
CA ILE A 55 -15.83 5.68 10.52
C ILE A 55 -16.07 6.85 9.57
N ALA A 56 -15.01 7.39 8.96
CA ALA A 56 -15.10 8.48 8.00
C ALA A 56 -15.96 8.13 6.78
N ASN A 57 -15.85 6.90 6.26
CA ASN A 57 -16.65 6.44 5.12
C ASN A 57 -18.15 6.33 5.44
N ILE A 58 -18.51 5.92 6.66
CA ILE A 58 -19.92 5.90 7.08
C ILE A 58 -20.45 7.33 7.21
N ILE A 59 -19.70 8.19 7.90
CA ILE A 59 -20.11 9.59 8.12
C ILE A 59 -20.30 10.29 6.78
N ILE A 60 -19.33 10.17 5.86
CA ILE A 60 -19.45 10.82 4.55
C ILE A 60 -20.59 10.22 3.73
N GLY A 61 -20.85 8.91 3.81
CA GLY A 61 -21.99 8.27 3.16
C GLY A 61 -23.34 8.84 3.60
N ILE A 62 -23.55 9.00 4.91
CA ILE A 62 -24.76 9.62 5.48
C ILE A 62 -24.87 11.07 5.04
N CYS A 63 -23.76 11.82 5.10
CA CYS A 63 -23.71 13.22 4.69
C CYS A 63 -24.06 13.41 3.21
N ILE A 64 -23.58 12.52 2.33
CA ILE A 64 -23.91 12.56 0.89
C ILE A 64 -25.39 12.29 0.67
N ASP A 65 -25.99 11.32 1.38
CA ASP A 65 -27.42 11.01 1.25
C ASP A 65 -28.31 12.20 1.71
N ILE A 66 -27.87 13.01 2.69
CA ILE A 66 -28.65 14.14 3.23
C ILE A 66 -28.41 15.45 2.44
N TRP A 67 -27.15 15.78 2.15
CA TRP A 67 -26.75 17.08 1.60
C TRP A 67 -26.26 17.04 0.15
N GLY A 68 -26.19 15.84 -0.44
CA GLY A 68 -25.62 15.62 -1.77
C GLY A 68 -24.10 15.77 -1.80
N PHE A 69 -23.53 15.64 -3.00
CA PHE A 69 -22.07 15.59 -3.20
C PHE A 69 -21.31 16.87 -2.82
N ASN A 70 -21.99 18.01 -2.67
CA ASN A 70 -21.34 19.27 -2.31
C ASN A 70 -20.59 19.18 -0.96
N ILE A 71 -21.05 18.32 -0.05
CA ILE A 71 -20.39 18.09 1.24
C ILE A 71 -18.97 17.53 1.07
N MET A 72 -18.67 16.80 -0.01
CA MET A 72 -17.33 16.25 -0.25
C MET A 72 -16.29 17.35 -0.42
N TYR A 73 -16.64 18.46 -1.07
CA TYR A 73 -15.72 19.59 -1.23
C TYR A 73 -15.41 20.25 0.12
N ALA A 74 -16.44 20.49 0.93
CA ALA A 74 -16.29 21.07 2.26
C ALA A 74 -15.51 20.16 3.21
N ALA A 75 -15.84 18.86 3.23
CA ALA A 75 -15.15 17.86 4.04
C ALA A 75 -13.68 17.74 3.64
N THR A 76 -13.37 17.69 2.34
CA THR A 76 -11.98 17.64 1.86
C THR A 76 -11.18 18.86 2.32
N LEU A 77 -11.72 20.06 2.16
CA LEU A 77 -11.06 21.29 2.61
C LEU A 77 -10.83 21.30 4.13
N ALA A 78 -11.85 20.92 4.91
CA ALA A 78 -11.76 20.86 6.37
C ALA A 78 -10.68 19.87 6.82
N THR A 79 -10.66 18.65 6.27
CA THR A 79 -9.65 17.64 6.59
C THR A 79 -8.24 18.10 6.22
N PHE A 80 -8.06 18.78 5.09
CA PHE A 80 -6.76 19.32 4.69
C PHE A 80 -6.24 20.37 5.68
N LEU A 81 -7.10 21.32 6.09
CA LEU A 81 -6.74 22.35 7.07
C LEU A 81 -6.41 21.74 8.44
N LEU A 82 -7.21 20.76 8.89
CA LEU A 82 -6.96 20.04 10.14
C LEU A 82 -5.65 19.26 10.10
N SER A 83 -5.32 18.61 8.98
CA SER A 83 -4.04 17.91 8.81
C SER A 83 -2.85 18.87 8.87
N ILE A 84 -2.94 20.05 8.25
CA ILE A 84 -1.89 21.08 8.37
C ILE A 84 -1.76 21.54 9.82
N MET A 85 -2.87 21.83 10.49
CA MET A 85 -2.86 22.24 11.90
C MET A 85 -2.22 21.19 12.80
N ALA A 86 -2.55 19.91 12.58
CA ALA A 86 -1.97 18.80 13.34
C ALA A 86 -0.46 18.66 13.10
N LEU A 87 -0.01 18.73 11.85
CA LEU A 87 1.42 18.65 11.50
C LEU A 87 2.21 19.84 12.06
N VAL A 88 1.67 21.06 11.98
CA VAL A 88 2.31 22.25 12.58
C VAL A 88 2.33 22.15 14.11
N GLY A 89 1.26 21.64 14.72
CA GLY A 89 1.21 21.38 16.15
C GLY A 89 2.30 20.41 16.58
N TYR A 90 2.40 19.26 15.91
CA TYR A 90 3.42 18.26 16.14
C TYR A 90 4.84 18.81 15.96
N ALA A 91 5.11 19.52 14.87
CA ALA A 91 6.42 20.12 14.62
C ALA A 91 6.83 21.14 15.69
N ARG A 92 5.88 21.94 16.19
CA ARG A 92 6.12 22.88 17.29
C ARG A 92 6.45 22.17 18.59
N GLU A 93 5.72 21.11 18.93
CA GLU A 93 5.94 20.33 20.13
C GLU A 93 7.33 19.66 20.11
N GLN A 94 7.69 19.02 18.99
CA GLN A 94 9.01 18.40 18.83
C GLN A 94 10.15 19.41 18.95
N ASN A 95 10.01 20.57 18.29
CA ASN A 95 11.00 21.64 18.38
C ASN A 95 11.13 22.18 19.81
N ASN A 96 10.01 22.31 20.54
CA ASN A 96 10.03 22.75 21.93
C ASN A 96 10.70 21.73 22.85
N ASN A 97 10.44 20.43 22.66
CA ASN A 97 11.06 19.35 23.43
C ASN A 97 12.57 19.27 23.16
N TYR A 98 13.01 19.52 21.92
CA TYR A 98 14.44 19.61 21.59
C TYR A 98 15.14 20.74 22.36
N PHE A 99 14.56 21.95 22.38
CA PHE A 99 15.14 23.08 23.12
C PHE A 99 15.10 22.89 24.64
N LEU A 100 14.05 22.27 25.17
CA LEU A 100 13.96 21.94 26.60
C LEU A 100 14.98 20.86 27.01
N GLY A 101 15.20 19.84 26.17
CA GLY A 101 16.22 18.82 26.39
C GLY A 101 17.65 19.38 26.37
N GLN A 102 17.94 20.31 25.45
CA GLN A 102 19.22 21.04 25.45
C GLN A 102 19.39 21.93 26.69
N ALA A 103 18.33 22.64 27.11
CA ALA A 103 18.37 23.50 28.29
C ALA A 103 18.56 22.71 29.60
N ASN A 104 18.08 21.47 29.64
CA ASN A 104 18.21 20.57 30.80
C ASN A 104 19.50 19.72 30.78
N GLY A 105 20.35 19.85 29.76
CA GLY A 105 21.61 19.12 29.66
C GLY A 105 21.46 17.63 29.31
N GLU A 106 20.32 17.20 28.78
CA GLU A 106 20.04 15.82 28.35
C GLU A 106 20.34 15.60 26.85
N GLY A 107 21.27 16.41 26.31
CA GLY A 107 21.59 16.45 24.88
C GLY A 107 22.43 15.26 24.44
N GLU A 108 21.82 14.10 24.25
CA GLU A 108 22.43 13.04 23.41
C GLU A 108 21.45 12.02 22.80
N ASN A 109 20.17 11.93 23.19
CA ASN A 109 19.33 10.78 22.80
C ASN A 109 17.98 11.05 22.10
N HIS A 110 17.69 12.27 21.63
CA HIS A 110 16.43 12.51 20.92
C HIS A 110 16.63 12.96 19.47
N MET A 111 16.25 12.05 18.56
CA MET A 111 16.22 12.17 17.09
C MET A 111 17.51 12.66 16.44
N LEU A 112 18.51 11.77 16.43
CA LEU A 112 19.49 11.77 15.35
C LEU A 112 18.78 11.31 14.08
N VAL A 113 18.62 12.21 13.10
CA VAL A 113 18.66 11.80 11.70
C VAL A 113 19.98 11.03 11.56
N PRO A 114 20.01 9.76 11.13
CA PRO A 114 21.27 9.04 11.04
C PRO A 114 22.18 9.73 10.02
N GLY A 115 23.27 10.35 10.49
CA GLY A 115 24.42 10.68 9.63
C GLY A 115 24.92 12.13 9.57
N GLU A 116 24.36 13.11 10.29
CA GLU A 116 24.94 14.47 10.29
C GLU A 116 25.37 14.91 11.70
N GLU A 117 26.69 14.99 11.91
CA GLU A 117 27.25 15.84 12.97
C GLU A 117 26.93 17.30 12.62
N ILE A 118 26.34 18.04 13.57
CA ILE A 118 26.04 19.46 13.39
C ILE A 118 27.35 20.24 13.37
N GLN A 119 27.86 20.54 12.17
CA GLN A 119 28.93 21.52 11.99
C GLN A 119 28.31 22.90 11.72
N ASP A 120 28.68 23.89 12.55
CA ASP A 120 28.13 25.24 12.53
C ASP A 120 28.54 26.00 11.24
N TYR A 121 27.71 25.92 10.20
CA TYR A 121 27.95 26.54 8.89
C TYR A 121 27.71 28.06 8.84
N ARG A 122 27.52 28.76 9.97
CA ARG A 122 27.18 30.20 9.95
C ARG A 122 28.32 31.14 9.51
N SER A 123 29.51 30.65 9.19
CA SER A 123 30.65 31.52 8.85
C SER A 123 31.45 31.17 7.59
N VAL A 124 31.09 30.11 6.84
CA VAL A 124 31.87 29.70 5.66
C VAL A 124 31.28 30.31 4.37
N PRO A 125 32.05 31.08 3.60
CA PRO A 125 31.60 31.57 2.29
C PRO A 125 31.31 30.39 1.36
N ILE A 126 30.16 30.42 0.66
CA ILE A 126 29.68 29.33 -0.21
C ILE A 126 30.74 28.86 -1.22
N SER A 127 31.60 29.76 -1.71
CA SER A 127 32.68 29.41 -2.64
C SER A 127 33.71 28.46 -2.02
N VAL A 128 33.97 28.55 -0.72
CA VAL A 128 34.94 27.70 0.00
C VAL A 128 34.34 26.34 0.33
N ALA A 129 33.06 26.30 0.70
CA ALA A 129 32.34 25.05 0.97
C ALA A 129 32.20 24.19 -0.31
N VAL A 130 31.98 24.81 -1.47
CA VAL A 130 31.89 24.11 -2.76
C VAL A 130 33.25 23.55 -3.18
N GLU A 131 34.34 24.28 -2.96
CA GLU A 131 35.68 23.84 -3.34
C GLU A 131 36.15 22.65 -2.47
N GLN A 132 35.88 22.68 -1.17
CA GLN A 132 36.16 21.57 -0.25
C GLN A 132 35.34 20.30 -0.57
N HIS A 133 34.06 20.46 -0.90
CA HIS A 133 33.20 19.32 -1.24
C HIS A 133 33.61 18.66 -2.57
N VAL A 134 34.12 19.44 -3.53
CA VAL A 134 34.64 18.89 -4.81
C VAL A 134 35.95 18.10 -4.60
N THR A 135 36.86 18.57 -3.72
CA THR A 135 38.11 17.83 -3.43
C THR A 135 37.85 16.55 -2.63
N GLU A 136 36.83 16.54 -1.77
CA GLU A 136 36.45 15.36 -0.98
C GLU A 136 35.80 14.26 -1.83
N ILE A 137 35.03 14.64 -2.87
CA ILE A 137 34.47 13.73 -3.88
C ILE A 137 35.58 13.11 -4.76
N GLU A 138 36.62 13.87 -5.11
CA GLU A 138 37.76 13.35 -5.87
C GLU A 138 38.62 12.38 -5.04
N HIS A 139 38.70 12.54 -3.71
CA HIS A 139 39.52 11.66 -2.87
C HIS A 139 38.78 10.40 -2.35
N THR A 140 37.45 10.45 -2.21
CA THR A 140 36.63 9.25 -1.88
C THR A 140 36.42 8.32 -3.06
N SER A 141 36.64 8.79 -4.30
CA SER A 141 36.53 7.96 -5.50
C SER A 141 37.77 7.11 -5.78
N GLU A 142 38.91 7.34 -5.11
CA GLU A 142 40.15 6.56 -5.29
C GLU A 142 40.42 5.50 -4.20
N THR A 143 39.59 5.37 -3.15
CA THR A 143 39.87 4.46 -2.01
C THR A 143 38.80 3.41 -1.69
N THR A 144 37.80 3.23 -2.55
CA THR A 144 36.79 2.15 -2.42
C THR A 144 37.07 0.95 -3.33
N ASP A 145 38.30 0.42 -3.31
CA ASP A 145 38.65 -0.88 -3.90
C ASP A 145 38.36 -2.05 -2.93
N GLY A 146 37.14 -2.08 -2.38
CA GLY A 146 36.70 -3.07 -1.38
C GLY A 146 35.27 -3.53 -1.59
N VAL A 147 35.05 -4.45 -2.54
CA VAL A 147 33.89 -5.34 -2.73
C VAL A 147 32.57 -4.90 -2.06
N ASP A 148 31.96 -3.82 -2.57
CA ASP A 148 30.52 -3.59 -2.39
C ASP A 148 29.77 -4.39 -3.45
N SER A 149 29.34 -5.61 -3.10
CA SER A 149 28.38 -6.36 -3.91
C SER A 149 26.98 -5.74 -3.79
N SER A 150 26.81 -4.53 -4.34
CA SER A 150 25.50 -3.93 -4.53
C SER A 150 24.71 -4.81 -5.51
N LEU A 151 23.86 -5.69 -4.97
CA LEU A 151 23.01 -6.55 -5.79
C LEU A 151 22.19 -5.66 -6.74
N SER A 152 22.35 -5.87 -8.03
CA SER A 152 21.70 -5.04 -9.04
C SER A 152 20.19 -5.29 -9.04
N THR A 153 19.38 -4.26 -9.35
CA THR A 153 17.92 -4.42 -9.55
C THR A 153 17.61 -5.50 -10.59
N VAL A 154 18.51 -5.70 -11.56
CA VAL A 154 18.42 -6.75 -12.58
C VAL A 154 18.56 -8.14 -11.97
N GLU A 155 19.47 -8.33 -11.02
CA GLU A 155 19.66 -9.62 -10.34
C GLU A 155 18.44 -9.95 -9.47
N LEU A 156 17.89 -8.97 -8.76
CA LEU A 156 16.65 -9.13 -8.00
C LEU A 156 15.46 -9.50 -8.91
N PHE A 157 15.38 -8.89 -10.09
CA PHE A 157 14.38 -9.24 -11.09
C PHE A 157 14.57 -10.69 -11.58
N VAL A 158 15.79 -11.07 -11.94
CA VAL A 158 16.12 -12.45 -12.34
C VAL A 158 15.83 -13.44 -11.21
N LEU A 159 15.96 -13.04 -9.95
CA LEU A 159 15.71 -13.92 -8.82
C LEU A 159 14.21 -14.18 -8.60
N ILE A 160 13.38 -13.14 -8.73
CA ILE A 160 11.93 -13.23 -8.64
C ILE A 160 11.33 -14.02 -9.82
N PHE A 161 11.84 -13.80 -11.04
CA PHE A 161 11.31 -14.40 -12.26
C PHE A 161 12.07 -15.66 -12.73
N GLY A 162 13.22 -15.95 -12.14
CA GLY A 162 14.12 -17.02 -12.59
C GLY A 162 13.62 -18.43 -12.30
N SER A 163 12.58 -18.56 -11.48
CA SER A 163 11.89 -19.83 -11.25
C SER A 163 10.49 -19.80 -11.88
N PHE A 164 10.07 -20.94 -12.44
CA PHE A 164 8.69 -21.10 -12.92
C PHE A 164 7.67 -20.80 -11.82
N TYR A 165 7.93 -21.24 -10.59
CA TYR A 165 7.11 -20.95 -9.41
C TYR A 165 6.97 -19.45 -9.18
N GLY A 166 8.09 -18.71 -9.16
CA GLY A 166 8.11 -17.27 -8.92
C GLY A 166 7.37 -16.50 -10.01
N PHE A 167 7.61 -16.83 -11.28
CA PHE A 167 6.86 -16.28 -12.40
C PHE A 167 5.35 -16.50 -12.25
N GLY A 168 4.92 -17.73 -11.97
CA GLY A 168 3.50 -18.06 -11.80
C GLY A 168 2.85 -17.27 -10.65
N LEU A 169 3.55 -17.13 -9.53
CA LEU A 169 3.05 -16.38 -8.38
C LEU A 169 2.94 -14.89 -8.72
N VAL A 170 3.93 -14.30 -9.41
CA VAL A 170 3.86 -12.91 -9.86
C VAL A 170 2.67 -12.70 -10.80
N VAL A 171 2.42 -13.61 -11.74
CA VAL A 171 1.24 -13.55 -12.63
C VAL A 171 -0.07 -13.59 -11.83
N SER A 172 -0.18 -14.48 -10.84
CA SER A 172 -1.34 -14.52 -9.94
C SER A 172 -1.49 -13.21 -9.14
N CYS A 173 -0.38 -12.66 -8.62
CA CYS A 173 -0.38 -11.37 -7.91
C CYS A 173 -0.85 -10.21 -8.79
N VAL A 174 -0.37 -10.14 -10.03
CA VAL A 174 -0.72 -9.09 -10.99
C VAL A 174 -2.19 -9.18 -11.38
N THR A 175 -2.67 -10.38 -11.76
CA THR A 175 -4.07 -10.59 -12.15
C THR A 175 -5.03 -10.33 -11.00
N LEU A 176 -4.71 -10.77 -9.78
CA LEU A 176 -5.50 -10.43 -8.60
C LEU A 176 -5.52 -8.91 -8.36
N THR A 177 -4.39 -8.22 -8.54
CA THR A 177 -4.33 -6.75 -8.42
C THR A 177 -5.17 -6.04 -9.49
N MET A 178 -5.20 -6.54 -10.73
CA MET A 178 -6.11 -6.02 -11.76
C MET A 178 -7.55 -6.02 -11.25
N GLY A 179 -7.95 -7.16 -10.67
CA GLY A 179 -9.28 -7.36 -10.14
C GLY A 179 -9.60 -6.49 -8.92
N THR A 180 -8.70 -6.43 -7.92
CA THR A 180 -8.93 -5.65 -6.70
C THR A 180 -8.91 -4.15 -6.98
N ALA A 181 -8.02 -3.67 -7.86
CA ALA A 181 -7.98 -2.26 -8.24
C ALA A 181 -9.30 -1.78 -8.86
N VAL A 182 -9.92 -2.59 -9.72
CA VAL A 182 -11.23 -2.27 -10.29
C VAL A 182 -12.31 -2.21 -9.22
N VAL A 183 -12.34 -3.19 -8.30
CA VAL A 183 -13.29 -3.17 -7.18
C VAL A 183 -13.08 -1.91 -6.32
N GLU A 184 -11.86 -1.66 -5.85
CA GLU A 184 -11.55 -0.53 -4.97
C GLU A 184 -11.93 0.84 -5.57
N ASN A 185 -11.90 0.99 -6.90
CA ASN A 185 -12.20 2.26 -7.56
C ASN A 185 -13.63 2.37 -8.11
N LEU A 186 -14.29 1.25 -8.47
CA LEU A 186 -15.57 1.26 -9.18
C LEU A 186 -16.73 0.60 -8.40
N ILE A 187 -16.49 0.02 -7.22
CA ILE A 187 -17.53 -0.74 -6.50
C ILE A 187 -18.71 0.12 -6.07
N PHE A 188 -18.48 1.35 -5.59
CA PHE A 188 -19.57 2.24 -5.19
C PHE A 188 -20.46 2.65 -6.35
N LEU A 189 -19.87 2.89 -7.53
CA LEU A 189 -20.63 3.15 -8.75
C LEU A 189 -21.51 1.95 -9.12
N PHE A 190 -21.01 0.73 -8.89
CA PHE A 190 -21.81 -0.47 -9.12
C PHE A 190 -22.93 -0.62 -8.09
N PHE A 191 -22.69 -0.34 -6.82
CA PHE A 191 -23.70 -0.38 -5.76
C PHE A 191 -24.80 0.64 -6.00
N GLU A 192 -24.46 1.86 -6.42
CA GLU A 192 -25.42 2.88 -6.83
C GLU A 192 -26.29 2.39 -8.00
N LYS A 193 -25.70 1.74 -9.01
CA LYS A 193 -26.46 1.11 -10.12
C LYS A 193 -27.38 -0.04 -9.67
N LEU A 194 -27.09 -0.68 -8.53
CA LEU A 194 -27.98 -1.64 -7.87
C LEU A 194 -29.04 -0.97 -6.98
N GLY A 195 -29.07 0.36 -6.89
CA GLY A 195 -29.98 1.10 -6.02
C GLY A 195 -29.54 1.19 -4.55
N ALA A 196 -28.24 1.02 -4.26
CA ALA A 196 -27.71 1.28 -2.92
C ALA A 196 -27.65 2.79 -2.65
N SER A 197 -27.91 3.20 -1.40
CA SER A 197 -27.61 4.56 -0.96
C SER A 197 -26.14 4.74 -0.61
N TRP A 198 -25.65 5.98 -0.50
CA TRP A 198 -24.25 6.24 -0.14
C TRP A 198 -23.93 5.82 1.29
N THR A 199 -24.93 5.80 2.17
CA THR A 199 -24.81 5.20 3.51
C THR A 199 -24.49 3.70 3.42
N VAL A 200 -25.09 2.96 2.48
CA VAL A 200 -24.78 1.52 2.28
C VAL A 200 -23.36 1.35 1.75
N CYS A 201 -22.90 2.22 0.85
CA CYS A 201 -21.51 2.24 0.38
C CYS A 201 -20.53 2.53 1.54
N GLY A 202 -20.84 3.49 2.41
CA GLY A 202 -20.03 3.75 3.60
C GLY A 202 -20.03 2.59 4.59
N LEU A 203 -21.19 1.95 4.79
CA LEU A 203 -21.33 0.78 5.64
C LEU A 203 -20.57 -0.43 5.10
N SER A 204 -20.50 -0.59 3.77
CA SER A 204 -19.73 -1.69 3.17
C SER A 204 -18.26 -1.60 3.56
N VAL A 205 -17.69 -0.38 3.58
CA VAL A 205 -16.32 -0.14 4.05
C VAL A 205 -16.12 -0.48 5.52
N LEU A 206 -17.10 -0.15 6.39
CA LEU A 206 -17.02 -0.57 7.78
C LEU A 206 -16.96 -2.09 7.89
N VAL A 207 -17.83 -2.78 7.17
CA VAL A 207 -17.86 -4.25 7.19
C VAL A 207 -16.53 -4.81 6.70
N THR A 208 -15.92 -4.26 5.64
CA THR A 208 -14.61 -4.75 5.19
C THR A 208 -13.56 -4.60 6.30
N VAL A 209 -13.46 -3.43 6.94
CA VAL A 209 -12.47 -3.18 8.01
C VAL A 209 -12.70 -4.06 9.24
N MET A 210 -13.96 -4.23 9.65
CA MET A 210 -14.31 -5.07 10.81
C MET A 210 -13.84 -6.53 10.66
N PHE A 211 -13.83 -7.06 9.45
CA PHE A 211 -13.35 -8.42 9.17
C PHE A 211 -11.86 -8.44 8.80
N GLU A 212 -11.37 -7.42 8.10
CA GLU A 212 -9.97 -7.31 7.69
C GLU A 212 -9.02 -7.28 8.89
N VAL A 213 -9.33 -6.50 9.92
CA VAL A 213 -8.46 -6.34 11.10
C VAL A 213 -8.22 -7.68 11.83
N PRO A 214 -9.24 -8.45 12.24
CA PRO A 214 -9.03 -9.76 12.85
C PRO A 214 -8.29 -10.74 11.93
N ILE A 215 -8.62 -10.76 10.62
CA ILE A 215 -7.98 -11.69 9.69
C ILE A 215 -6.48 -11.37 9.55
N PHE A 216 -6.10 -10.09 9.50
CA PHE A 216 -4.69 -9.71 9.49
C PHE A 216 -3.95 -10.14 10.75
N HIS A 217 -4.61 -10.11 11.91
CA HIS A 217 -4.01 -10.60 13.16
C HIS A 217 -3.65 -12.10 13.07
N PHE A 218 -4.53 -12.91 12.48
CA PHE A 218 -4.29 -14.35 12.30
C PHE A 218 -3.54 -14.71 11.01
N ALA A 219 -3.26 -13.74 10.13
CA ALA A 219 -2.62 -14.01 8.84
C ALA A 219 -1.20 -14.61 8.96
N PRO A 220 -0.35 -14.22 9.94
CA PRO A 220 0.94 -14.89 10.16
C PRO A 220 0.80 -16.37 10.54
N ASP A 221 -0.15 -16.70 11.41
CA ASP A 221 -0.41 -18.09 11.82
C ASP A 221 -0.93 -18.91 10.62
N LEU A 222 -1.82 -18.31 9.84
CA LEU A 222 -2.36 -18.91 8.62
C LEU A 222 -1.27 -19.13 7.57
N LEU A 223 -0.32 -18.20 7.45
CA LEU A 223 0.85 -18.33 6.58
C LEU A 223 1.75 -19.48 7.02
N GLN A 224 2.03 -19.62 8.33
CA GLN A 224 2.83 -20.74 8.84
C GLN A 224 2.15 -22.09 8.60
N LEU A 225 0.81 -22.15 8.76
CA LEU A 225 0.05 -23.39 8.59
C LEU A 225 -0.12 -23.80 7.12
N LEU A 226 -0.42 -22.84 6.23
CA LEU A 226 -0.82 -23.11 4.86
C LEU A 226 0.31 -22.87 3.83
N GLY A 227 1.29 -22.04 4.18
CA GLY A 227 2.32 -21.57 3.28
C GLY A 227 1.82 -20.55 2.25
N VAL A 228 2.78 -19.91 1.57
CA VAL A 228 2.54 -18.85 0.58
C VAL A 228 1.55 -19.28 -0.51
N SER A 229 1.74 -20.49 -1.10
CA SER A 229 0.95 -20.92 -2.25
C SER A 229 -0.53 -21.06 -1.92
N ARG A 230 -0.88 -21.78 -0.84
CA ARG A 230 -2.29 -22.00 -0.48
C ARG A 230 -2.96 -20.71 -0.02
N LEU A 231 -2.22 -19.85 0.68
CA LEU A 231 -2.71 -18.55 1.12
C LEU A 231 -3.09 -17.66 -0.07
N GLN A 232 -2.25 -17.67 -1.13
CA GLN A 232 -2.56 -16.99 -2.40
C GLN A 232 -3.81 -17.54 -3.08
N HIS A 233 -4.00 -18.87 -3.09
CA HIS A 233 -5.21 -19.49 -3.65
C HIS A 233 -6.49 -19.09 -2.90
N ILE A 234 -6.42 -19.05 -1.56
CA ILE A 234 -7.55 -18.60 -0.73
C ILE A 234 -7.92 -17.15 -1.06
N ALA A 235 -6.93 -16.28 -1.24
CA ALA A 235 -7.17 -14.90 -1.65
C ALA A 235 -7.86 -14.80 -3.02
N CYS A 236 -7.37 -15.54 -4.02
CA CYS A 236 -7.97 -15.58 -5.36
C CYS A 236 -9.41 -16.14 -5.32
N LEU A 237 -9.65 -17.21 -4.57
CA LEU A 237 -10.97 -17.83 -4.45
C LEU A 237 -11.97 -16.89 -3.74
N ALA A 238 -11.54 -16.23 -2.66
CA ALA A 238 -12.35 -15.24 -1.96
C ALA A 238 -12.71 -14.07 -2.89
N TYR A 239 -11.75 -13.56 -3.66
CA TYR A 239 -12.00 -12.52 -4.65
C TYR A 239 -13.02 -12.94 -5.71
N VAL A 240 -12.80 -14.10 -6.36
CA VAL A 240 -13.68 -14.62 -7.41
C VAL A 240 -15.10 -14.82 -6.88
N THR A 241 -15.23 -15.43 -5.71
CA THR A 241 -16.53 -15.65 -5.05
C THR A 241 -17.23 -14.31 -4.79
N ARG A 242 -16.50 -13.31 -4.30
CA ARG A 242 -17.02 -11.97 -4.04
C ARG A 242 -17.55 -11.31 -5.30
N VAL A 243 -16.73 -11.23 -6.37
CA VAL A 243 -17.14 -10.50 -7.59
C VAL A 243 -18.22 -11.23 -8.38
N VAL A 244 -18.21 -12.57 -8.40
CA VAL A 244 -19.30 -13.35 -8.98
C VAL A 244 -20.57 -13.15 -8.16
N GLY A 245 -20.47 -13.18 -6.83
CA GLY A 245 -21.57 -12.91 -5.90
C GLY A 245 -22.23 -11.56 -6.17
N TYR A 246 -21.44 -10.49 -6.34
CA TYR A 246 -21.97 -9.17 -6.72
C TYR A 246 -22.80 -9.21 -8.01
N THR A 247 -22.38 -10.02 -8.99
CA THR A 247 -23.09 -10.11 -10.28
C THR A 247 -24.40 -10.89 -10.21
N LEU A 248 -24.66 -11.61 -9.10
CA LEU A 248 -25.89 -12.37 -8.86
C LEU A 248 -26.92 -11.56 -8.07
N ILE A 249 -26.52 -10.45 -7.43
CA ILE A 249 -27.41 -9.62 -6.64
C ILE A 249 -28.44 -8.92 -7.55
N PRO A 250 -29.75 -9.08 -7.30
CA PRO A 250 -30.80 -8.35 -8.01
C PRO A 250 -30.84 -6.86 -7.62
N SER A 251 -31.25 -6.00 -8.56
CA SER A 251 -31.25 -4.53 -8.37
C SER A 251 -32.25 -4.00 -7.32
N ASN A 252 -33.07 -4.84 -6.71
CA ASN A 252 -34.01 -4.47 -5.65
C ASN A 252 -33.51 -4.86 -4.25
N HIS A 253 -32.34 -5.49 -4.14
CA HIS A 253 -31.79 -6.02 -2.89
C HIS A 253 -30.33 -5.60 -2.67
N SER A 254 -30.03 -4.32 -2.86
CA SER A 254 -28.68 -3.75 -2.78
C SER A 254 -27.95 -4.05 -1.46
N TYR A 255 -28.65 -4.16 -0.33
CA TYR A 255 -28.05 -4.50 0.98
C TYR A 255 -27.35 -5.86 1.02
N TRP A 256 -27.64 -6.78 0.08
CA TRP A 256 -27.00 -8.09 0.05
C TRP A 256 -25.50 -8.03 -0.24
N VAL A 257 -25.02 -6.90 -0.77
CA VAL A 257 -23.58 -6.67 -0.99
C VAL A 257 -22.79 -6.77 0.32
N LEU A 258 -23.40 -6.38 1.44
CA LEU A 258 -22.77 -6.40 2.77
C LEU A 258 -22.37 -7.82 3.22
N PHE A 259 -23.07 -8.85 2.77
CA PHE A 259 -22.71 -10.25 3.08
C PHE A 259 -21.48 -10.74 2.33
N LEU A 260 -21.10 -10.07 1.24
CA LEU A 260 -19.92 -10.40 0.44
C LEU A 260 -18.69 -9.58 0.85
N GLU A 261 -18.88 -8.45 1.54
CA GLU A 261 -17.78 -7.60 2.03
C GLU A 261 -16.78 -8.32 2.95
N PRO A 262 -17.15 -9.28 3.81
CA PRO A 262 -16.16 -10.04 4.59
C PRO A 262 -15.11 -10.75 3.74
N LEU A 263 -15.45 -11.14 2.50
CA LEU A 263 -14.48 -11.73 1.56
C LEU A 263 -13.41 -10.73 1.12
N HIS A 264 -13.65 -9.43 1.25
CA HIS A 264 -12.62 -8.40 1.07
C HIS A 264 -11.47 -8.62 2.04
N GLY A 265 -11.76 -8.74 3.33
CA GLY A 265 -10.75 -8.94 4.37
C GLY A 265 -9.92 -10.20 4.11
N VAL A 266 -10.58 -11.32 3.74
CA VAL A 266 -9.90 -12.56 3.36
C VAL A 266 -8.99 -12.34 2.15
N THR A 267 -9.50 -11.71 1.09
CA THR A 267 -8.74 -11.42 -0.12
C THR A 267 -7.51 -10.59 0.21
N PHE A 268 -7.70 -9.47 0.89
CA PHE A 268 -6.66 -8.47 1.09
C PHE A 268 -5.60 -8.94 2.09
N ALA A 269 -5.99 -9.52 3.22
CA ALA A 269 -5.05 -9.99 4.23
C ALA A 269 -4.23 -11.19 3.74
N CYS A 270 -4.87 -12.21 3.16
CA CYS A 270 -4.17 -13.38 2.66
C CYS A 270 -3.22 -13.01 1.52
N TYR A 271 -3.68 -12.17 0.59
CA TYR A 271 -2.87 -11.71 -0.53
C TYR A 271 -1.67 -10.88 -0.09
N ARG A 272 -1.88 -9.87 0.77
CA ARG A 272 -0.81 -9.00 1.28
C ARG A 272 0.26 -9.83 1.97
N THR A 273 -0.15 -10.70 2.89
CA THR A 273 0.76 -11.57 3.66
C THR A 273 1.52 -12.53 2.75
N ALA A 274 0.85 -13.23 1.82
CA ALA A 274 1.51 -14.12 0.89
C ALA A 274 2.52 -13.39 -0.01
N SER A 275 2.18 -12.20 -0.51
CA SER A 275 3.05 -11.42 -1.39
C SER A 275 4.30 -10.88 -0.67
N VAL A 276 4.16 -10.47 0.59
CA VAL A 276 5.28 -9.99 1.42
C VAL A 276 6.23 -11.14 1.74
N GLU A 277 5.69 -12.29 2.19
CA GLU A 277 6.49 -13.46 2.52
C GLU A 277 7.22 -14.02 1.30
N PHE A 278 6.53 -14.10 0.15
CA PHE A 278 7.13 -14.55 -1.10
C PHE A 278 8.38 -13.73 -1.46
N VAL A 279 8.27 -12.41 -1.38
CA VAL A 279 9.40 -11.52 -1.65
C VAL A 279 10.49 -11.71 -0.62
N ALA A 280 10.15 -11.80 0.66
CA ALA A 280 11.15 -11.98 1.74
C ALA A 280 11.94 -13.29 1.59
N GLN A 281 11.30 -14.37 1.14
CA GLN A 281 11.96 -15.66 0.90
C GLN A 281 12.94 -15.64 -0.29
N LEU A 282 12.70 -14.76 -1.26
CA LEU A 282 13.53 -14.62 -2.45
C LEU A 282 14.62 -13.58 -2.26
N SER A 283 14.28 -12.42 -1.72
CA SER A 283 15.22 -11.33 -1.49
C SER A 283 16.39 -11.78 -0.61
N PRO A 284 17.64 -11.50 -1.02
CA PRO A 284 18.79 -11.58 -0.14
C PRO A 284 18.62 -10.66 1.08
N ASP A 285 19.31 -10.98 2.17
CA ASP A 285 19.27 -10.19 3.40
C ASP A 285 19.60 -8.72 3.10
N GLY A 286 18.73 -7.80 3.52
CA GLY A 286 18.88 -6.36 3.31
C GLY A 286 18.22 -5.81 2.03
N PHE A 287 17.74 -6.67 1.13
CA PHE A 287 17.07 -6.29 -0.12
C PHE A 287 15.56 -6.56 -0.13
N GLU A 288 14.95 -6.85 1.03
CA GLU A 288 13.52 -7.15 1.15
C GLU A 288 12.66 -5.94 0.74
N ALA A 289 13.04 -4.73 1.17
CA ALA A 289 12.32 -3.51 0.83
C ALA A 289 12.35 -3.24 -0.68
N SER A 290 13.53 -3.39 -1.31
CA SER A 290 13.71 -3.27 -2.77
C SER A 290 12.88 -4.31 -3.53
N GLY A 291 12.84 -5.56 -3.04
CA GLY A 291 12.03 -6.62 -3.64
C GLY A 291 10.54 -6.33 -3.58
N GLN A 292 10.07 -5.78 -2.45
CA GLN A 292 8.67 -5.39 -2.28
C GLN A 292 8.33 -4.21 -3.17
N GLY A 293 9.26 -3.25 -3.33
CA GLY A 293 9.14 -2.14 -4.27
C GLY A 293 8.99 -2.61 -5.71
N LEU A 294 9.80 -3.58 -6.14
CA LEU A 294 9.74 -4.16 -7.49
C LEU A 294 8.40 -4.88 -7.72
N LEU A 295 7.98 -5.76 -6.80
CA LEU A 295 6.70 -6.46 -6.93
C LEU A 295 5.52 -5.46 -6.90
N SER A 296 5.57 -4.43 -6.05
CA SER A 296 4.55 -3.39 -5.97
C SER A 296 4.46 -2.57 -7.26
N THR A 297 5.60 -2.29 -7.90
CA THR A 297 5.64 -1.61 -9.21
C THR A 297 4.96 -2.46 -10.28
N LEU A 298 5.25 -3.77 -10.35
CA LEU A 298 4.59 -4.67 -11.30
C LEU A 298 3.08 -4.74 -11.07
N LYS A 299 2.67 -4.89 -9.80
CA LYS A 299 1.26 -4.89 -9.40
C LYS A 299 0.56 -3.59 -9.77
N GLY A 300 1.18 -2.44 -9.54
CA GLY A 300 0.61 -1.13 -9.86
C GLY A 300 0.56 -0.84 -11.36
N CYS A 301 1.72 -0.91 -12.03
CA CYS A 301 1.89 -0.51 -13.42
C CYS A 301 1.27 -1.51 -14.40
N ILE A 302 1.34 -2.81 -14.13
CA ILE A 302 0.72 -3.82 -14.99
C ILE A 302 -0.67 -4.12 -14.44
N GLY A 303 -0.78 -4.53 -13.17
CA GLY A 303 -2.06 -4.95 -12.59
C GLY A 303 -3.09 -3.83 -12.55
N ALA A 304 -2.92 -2.86 -11.65
CA ALA A 304 -3.92 -1.83 -11.41
C ALA A 304 -4.21 -0.98 -12.66
N PHE A 305 -3.16 -0.56 -13.39
CA PHE A 305 -3.33 0.26 -14.60
C PHE A 305 -4.11 -0.46 -15.70
N THR A 306 -3.75 -1.71 -16.04
CA THR A 306 -4.47 -2.45 -17.09
C THR A 306 -5.87 -2.85 -16.63
N GLY A 307 -6.02 -3.23 -15.36
CA GLY A 307 -7.31 -3.54 -14.73
C GLY A 307 -8.27 -2.35 -14.83
N LEU A 308 -7.85 -1.16 -14.41
CA LEU A 308 -8.70 0.04 -14.47
C LEU A 308 -8.97 0.52 -15.90
N SER A 309 -7.98 0.45 -16.78
CA SER A 309 -8.13 0.89 -18.18
C SER A 309 -9.07 -0.02 -18.96
N ILE A 310 -8.85 -1.33 -18.91
CA ILE A 310 -9.68 -2.33 -19.59
C ILE A 310 -11.03 -2.45 -18.88
N GLY A 311 -11.03 -2.48 -17.54
CA GLY A 311 -12.25 -2.55 -16.73
C GLY A 311 -13.17 -1.38 -17.02
N GLY A 312 -12.68 -0.14 -16.99
CA GLY A 312 -13.47 1.04 -17.34
C GLY A 312 -14.02 1.00 -18.76
N TYR A 313 -13.24 0.53 -19.74
CA TYR A 313 -13.72 0.36 -21.11
C TYR A 313 -14.85 -0.70 -21.22
N VAL A 314 -14.66 -1.86 -20.59
CA VAL A 314 -15.66 -2.95 -20.60
C VAL A 314 -16.92 -2.53 -19.85
N GLU A 315 -16.79 -1.80 -18.75
CA GLU A 315 -17.91 -1.25 -17.98
C GLU A 315 -18.76 -0.31 -18.84
N GLN A 316 -18.11 0.57 -19.61
CA GLN A 316 -18.81 1.51 -20.48
C GLN A 316 -19.57 0.83 -21.63
N GLN A 317 -18.98 -0.21 -22.23
CA GLN A 317 -19.54 -0.86 -23.43
C GLN A 317 -20.53 -1.98 -23.11
N PHE A 318 -20.23 -2.80 -22.09
CA PHE A 318 -20.95 -4.04 -21.78
C PHE A 318 -21.58 -4.04 -20.38
N GLY A 319 -21.34 -2.99 -19.58
CA GLY A 319 -21.86 -2.85 -18.22
C GLY A 319 -21.03 -3.56 -17.15
N ALA A 320 -21.24 -3.13 -15.91
CA ALA A 320 -20.46 -3.59 -14.76
C ALA A 320 -20.57 -5.11 -14.46
N ARG A 321 -21.72 -5.75 -14.70
CA ARG A 321 -21.86 -7.20 -14.47
C ARG A 321 -20.95 -8.03 -15.39
N VAL A 322 -20.81 -7.62 -16.65
CA VAL A 322 -19.90 -8.28 -17.60
C VAL A 322 -18.46 -8.02 -17.21
N MET A 323 -18.12 -6.80 -16.81
CA MET A 323 -16.79 -6.44 -16.31
C MET A 323 -16.37 -7.32 -15.12
N TYR A 324 -17.19 -7.43 -14.07
CA TYR A 324 -16.83 -8.21 -12.87
C TYR A 324 -16.71 -9.72 -13.15
N ARG A 325 -17.56 -10.28 -14.04
CA ARG A 325 -17.43 -11.67 -14.48
C ARG A 325 -16.16 -11.89 -15.31
N GLY A 326 -15.83 -10.95 -16.19
CA GLY A 326 -14.58 -10.98 -16.96
C GLY A 326 -13.35 -10.98 -16.05
N LEU A 327 -13.34 -10.12 -15.02
CA LEU A 327 -12.25 -10.08 -14.04
C LEU A 327 -12.16 -11.36 -13.21
N ALA A 328 -13.29 -11.99 -12.86
CA ALA A 328 -13.28 -13.30 -12.22
C ALA A 328 -12.57 -14.35 -13.08
N ILE A 329 -12.80 -14.34 -14.41
CA ILE A 329 -12.12 -15.23 -15.36
C ILE A 329 -10.62 -14.90 -15.43
N VAL A 330 -10.25 -13.62 -15.52
CA VAL A 330 -8.84 -13.19 -15.55
C VAL A 330 -8.08 -13.66 -14.31
N VAL A 331 -8.66 -13.49 -13.12
CA VAL A 331 -8.05 -13.97 -11.87
C VAL A 331 -7.97 -15.50 -11.85
N ALA A 332 -9.03 -16.21 -12.25
CA ALA A 332 -9.02 -17.67 -12.31
C ALA A 332 -7.95 -18.22 -13.28
N LEU A 333 -7.75 -17.56 -14.42
CA LEU A 333 -6.67 -17.90 -15.36
C LEU A 333 -5.28 -17.64 -14.76
N GLY A 334 -5.12 -16.51 -14.05
CA GLY A 334 -3.87 -16.23 -13.33
C GLY A 334 -3.56 -17.26 -12.24
N THR A 335 -4.59 -17.71 -11.51
CA THR A 335 -4.49 -18.82 -10.56
C THR A 335 -4.12 -20.12 -11.26
N LEU A 336 -4.74 -20.45 -12.40
CA LEU A 336 -4.41 -21.65 -13.18
C LEU A 336 -2.94 -21.65 -13.67
N VAL A 337 -2.43 -20.50 -14.13
CA VAL A 337 -1.01 -20.35 -14.49
C VAL A 337 -0.12 -20.62 -13.27
N PHE A 338 -0.50 -20.09 -12.11
CA PHE A 338 0.22 -20.34 -10.86
C PHE A 338 0.16 -21.81 -10.43
N ASP A 339 -0.97 -22.50 -10.58
CA ASP A 339 -1.10 -23.94 -10.29
C ASP A 339 -0.18 -24.79 -11.18
N ILE A 340 -0.08 -24.45 -12.47
CA ILE A 340 0.80 -25.13 -13.42
C ILE A 340 2.27 -24.89 -13.04
N ALA A 341 2.62 -23.65 -12.71
CA ALA A 341 3.94 -23.26 -12.23
C ALA A 341 4.28 -23.86 -10.85
N GLY A 342 3.27 -24.05 -10.00
CA GLY A 342 3.38 -24.58 -8.64
C GLY A 342 3.74 -26.06 -8.57
N ARG A 343 3.66 -26.78 -9.69
CA ARG A 343 4.17 -28.16 -9.82
C ARG A 343 5.69 -28.24 -9.74
N TYR A 344 6.39 -27.12 -9.89
CA TYR A 344 7.84 -27.02 -9.79
C TYR A 344 8.25 -26.55 -8.38
N LYS A 345 9.39 -27.04 -7.87
CA LYS A 345 9.84 -26.75 -6.50
C LYS A 345 9.96 -25.23 -6.27
N PRO A 346 9.53 -24.73 -5.09
CA PRO A 346 9.75 -23.34 -4.73
C PRO A 346 11.26 -23.05 -4.67
N PRO A 347 11.70 -21.88 -5.17
CA PRO A 347 13.08 -21.44 -5.10
C PRO A 347 13.54 -21.37 -3.64
N HIS A 348 14.77 -21.82 -3.37
CA HIS A 348 15.39 -21.69 -2.04
C HIS A 348 16.01 -20.31 -1.89
N ARG A 349 16.02 -19.77 -0.66
CA ARG A 349 16.64 -18.48 -0.35
C ARG A 349 18.12 -18.53 -0.76
N PRO A 350 18.61 -17.59 -1.60
CA PRO A 350 20.01 -17.52 -1.94
C PRO A 350 20.81 -17.10 -0.70
N HIS A 351 21.72 -17.93 -0.23
CA HIS A 351 22.72 -17.50 0.74
C HIS A 351 23.80 -16.72 -0.02
N LEU A 352 24.00 -15.44 0.31
CA LEU A 352 25.17 -14.72 -0.16
C LEU A 352 26.42 -15.39 0.41
N PRO A 353 27.48 -15.61 -0.38
CA PRO A 353 28.77 -16.00 0.18
C PRO A 353 29.23 -14.87 1.12
N SER A 354 29.50 -15.25 2.37
CA SER A 354 30.00 -14.38 3.45
C SER A 354 31.33 -13.75 3.13
#